data_AF-M4C4X6-F1
#
_entry.id   AF-M4C4X6-F1
#
_cell.length_a   1.000
_cell.length_b   1.000
_cell.length_c   1.000
_cell.angle_alpha   90.00
_cell.angle_beta   90.00
_cell.angle_gamma   90.00
#
_symmetry.space_group_name_H-M   'P 1'
#
loop_
_entity.id
_entity.type
_entity.pdbx_description
1 polymer ?
#
loop_
_entity_poly.entity_id
_entity_poly.type
_entity_poly.pdbx_seq_one_letter_code
_entity_poly.pdbx_strand_id
1 'polypeptide(L)'
;MPRTPPIDVKRRKRTQTVAIETRNASQIQYLESYSPPLSASSALRSVCTLTEYLAGRGDEIAQLLSAFELLQLWIQLQVLKVEDGNNFGVEVQKYTYMHLKESHEKWQKTWDSLAEYCSARATAMEKLNMKASSKSSA
;
A
#
# COMPACT_ATOMS: atom_id res chain seq x y z
N MET A 1 43.90 -8.07 -1.00
CA MET A 1 42.58 -7.45 -1.24
C MET A 1 41.50 -8.46 -0.85
N PRO A 2 40.75 -8.28 0.25
CA PRO A 2 39.68 -9.20 0.59
C PRO A 2 38.46 -8.90 -0.29
N ARG A 3 38.04 -9.86 -1.13
CA ARG A 3 36.78 -9.77 -1.87
C ARG A 3 35.64 -9.97 -0.87
N THR A 4 34.76 -8.98 -0.75
CA THR A 4 33.50 -9.13 -0.03
C THR A 4 32.65 -10.19 -0.75
N PRO A 5 32.00 -11.14 -0.04
CA PRO A 5 31.13 -12.11 -0.68
C PRO A 5 29.87 -11.40 -1.20
N PRO A 6 29.23 -11.90 -2.28
CA PRO A 6 28.01 -11.30 -2.80
C PRO A 6 26.89 -11.54 -1.78
N ILE A 7 26.57 -10.51 -0.98
CA ILE A 7 25.43 -10.51 -0.08
C ILE A 7 24.15 -10.50 -0.95
N ASP A 8 23.74 -11.71 -1.30
CA ASP A 8 22.37 -12.22 -1.31
C ASP A 8 21.27 -11.20 -1.65
N VAL A 9 21.30 -10.72 -2.90
CA VAL A 9 20.22 -9.92 -3.51
C VAL A 9 18.88 -10.65 -3.40
N LYS A 10 18.88 -11.99 -3.42
CA LYS A 10 17.69 -12.83 -3.35
C LYS A 10 17.07 -12.81 -1.96
N ARG A 11 17.89 -12.89 -0.90
CA ARG A 11 17.45 -12.71 0.49
C ARG A 11 16.93 -11.31 0.73
N ARG A 12 17.59 -10.26 0.22
CA ARG A 12 17.14 -8.86 0.37
C ARG A 12 15.77 -8.60 -0.28
N LYS A 13 15.52 -9.15 -1.48
CA LYS A 13 14.21 -9.06 -2.14
C LYS A 13 13.13 -9.80 -1.37
N ARG A 14 13.43 -11.01 -0.87
CA ARG A 14 12.48 -11.80 -0.05
C ARG A 14 12.11 -11.09 1.25
N THR A 15 13.06 -10.47 1.93
CA THR A 15 12.79 -9.70 3.16
C THR A 15 11.91 -8.47 2.88
N GLN A 16 12.06 -7.85 1.72
CA GLN A 16 11.30 -6.66 1.33
C GLN A 16 9.84 -7.00 0.99
N THR A 17 9.60 -8.10 0.26
CA THR A 17 8.24 -8.60 -0.03
C THR A 17 7.48 -8.95 1.25
N VAL A 18 8.13 -9.66 2.18
CA VAL A 18 7.52 -10.03 3.47
C VAL A 18 7.17 -8.79 4.30
N ALA A 19 8.00 -7.73 4.26
CA ALA A 19 7.73 -6.49 4.97
C ALA A 19 6.52 -5.72 4.38
N ILE A 20 6.35 -5.74 3.06
CA ILE A 20 5.23 -5.08 2.37
C ILE A 20 3.92 -5.85 2.62
N GLU A 21 3.96 -7.18 2.54
CA GLU A 21 2.83 -8.06 2.82
C GLU A 21 2.33 -7.91 4.27
N THR A 22 3.27 -7.85 5.23
CA THR A 22 2.95 -7.60 6.65
C THR A 22 2.34 -6.21 6.86
N ARG A 23 2.83 -5.20 6.14
CA ARG A 23 2.30 -3.83 6.20
C ARG A 23 0.87 -3.75 5.64
N ASN A 24 0.62 -4.38 4.48
CA ASN A 24 -0.70 -4.40 3.85
C ASN A 24 -1.72 -5.15 4.70
N ALA A 25 -1.32 -6.29 5.29
CA ALA A 25 -2.17 -7.05 6.21
C ALA A 25 -2.55 -6.22 7.46
N SER A 26 -1.59 -5.51 8.05
CA SER A 26 -1.83 -4.64 9.20
C SER A 26 -2.84 -3.52 8.87
N GLN A 27 -2.81 -3.01 7.64
CA GLN A 27 -3.68 -1.94 7.19
C GLN A 27 -5.11 -2.41 6.94
N ILE A 28 -5.30 -3.62 6.40
CA ILE A 28 -6.61 -4.27 6.29
C ILE A 28 -7.19 -4.47 7.70
N GLN A 29 -6.39 -4.99 8.63
CA GLN A 29 -6.80 -5.22 10.01
C GLN A 29 -7.24 -3.93 10.72
N TYR A 30 -6.56 -2.81 10.46
CA TYR A 30 -6.95 -1.50 10.97
C TYR A 30 -8.30 -1.04 10.39
N LEU A 31 -8.51 -1.18 9.08
CA LEU A 31 -9.78 -0.81 8.43
C LEU A 31 -10.95 -1.67 8.93
N GLU A 32 -10.72 -2.95 9.14
CA GLU A 32 -11.73 -3.90 9.62
C GLU A 32 -12.08 -3.70 11.10
N SER A 33 -11.11 -3.26 11.92
CA SER A 33 -11.33 -2.90 13.33
C SER A 33 -12.10 -1.60 13.54
N TYR A 34 -12.27 -0.79 12.48
CA TYR A 34 -12.87 0.53 12.59
C TYR A 34 -14.41 0.46 12.62
N SER A 35 -14.99 0.53 13.82
CA SER A 35 -16.44 0.67 14.03
C SER A 35 -16.78 2.08 14.53
N PRO A 36 -17.40 2.95 13.73
CA PRO A 36 -17.74 4.30 14.16
C PRO A 36 -18.96 4.30 15.11
N PRO A 37 -18.96 5.15 16.16
CA PRO A 37 -20.11 5.27 17.06
C PRO A 37 -21.35 5.78 16.31
N LEU A 38 -22.45 5.02 16.39
CA LEU A 38 -23.70 5.18 15.63
C LEU A 38 -24.54 6.44 15.96
N SER A 39 -23.97 7.49 16.54
CA SER A 39 -24.72 8.67 16.97
C SER A 39 -24.15 9.97 16.39
N ALA A 40 -24.78 10.45 15.31
CA ALA A 40 -25.00 11.86 14.90
C ALA A 40 -24.81 12.10 13.39
N SER A 41 -25.67 12.94 12.80
CA SER A 41 -25.63 13.60 11.48
C SER A 41 -25.49 12.74 10.19
N SER A 42 -26.32 13.06 9.18
CA SER A 42 -26.27 12.47 7.83
C SER A 42 -24.90 12.59 7.14
N ALA A 43 -24.12 13.62 7.48
CA ALA A 43 -22.75 13.81 6.98
C ALA A 43 -21.74 12.81 7.56
N LEU A 44 -21.93 12.33 8.79
CA LEU A 44 -21.11 11.25 9.36
C LEU A 44 -21.50 9.90 8.75
N ARG A 45 -22.78 9.74 8.37
CA ARG A 45 -23.31 8.51 7.77
C ARG A 45 -22.77 8.27 6.34
N SER A 46 -22.67 9.30 5.50
CA SER A 46 -22.07 9.19 4.14
C SER A 46 -20.56 8.88 4.18
N VAL A 47 -19.89 9.30 5.25
CA VAL A 47 -18.46 9.06 5.46
C VAL A 47 -18.21 7.66 6.03
N CYS A 48 -19.18 7.07 6.76
CA CYS A 48 -19.14 5.65 7.17
C CYS A 48 -19.26 4.71 5.97
N THR A 49 -20.17 4.99 5.03
CA THR A 49 -20.37 4.17 3.83
C THR A 49 -19.12 4.11 2.94
N LEU A 50 -18.33 5.19 2.88
CA LEU A 50 -17.07 5.20 2.14
C LEU A 50 -16.02 4.31 2.80
N THR A 51 -15.86 4.38 4.12
CA THR A 51 -14.90 3.52 4.85
C THR A 51 -15.27 2.04 4.78
N GLU A 52 -16.55 1.69 4.87
CA GLU A 52 -17.03 0.32 4.71
C GLU A 52 -16.79 -0.21 3.28
N TYR A 53 -17.07 0.61 2.27
CA TYR A 53 -16.80 0.27 0.88
C TYR A 53 -15.31 0.04 0.60
N LEU A 54 -14.44 0.87 1.20
CA LEU A 54 -12.99 0.76 1.02
C LEU A 54 -12.41 -0.43 1.81
N ALA A 55 -12.93 -0.72 3.01
CA ALA A 55 -12.58 -1.93 3.76
C ALA A 55 -12.93 -3.19 2.97
N GLY A 56 -14.13 -3.24 2.38
CA GLY A 56 -14.57 -4.36 1.53
C GLY A 56 -13.77 -4.54 0.23
N ARG A 57 -12.99 -3.55 -0.18
CA ARG A 57 -12.08 -3.62 -1.35
C ARG A 57 -10.60 -3.67 -0.97
N GLY A 58 -10.27 -3.74 0.31
CA GLY A 58 -8.88 -3.81 0.78
C GLY A 58 -8.13 -5.01 0.19
N ASP A 59 -8.80 -6.15 0.11
CA ASP A 59 -8.25 -7.38 -0.47
C ASP A 59 -7.93 -7.24 -1.97
N GLU A 60 -8.80 -6.57 -2.73
CA GLU A 60 -8.60 -6.33 -4.17
C GLU A 60 -7.35 -5.46 -4.39
N ILE A 61 -7.16 -4.42 -3.57
CA ILE A 61 -6.01 -3.53 -3.64
C ILE A 61 -4.73 -4.26 -3.23
N ALA A 62 -4.78 -5.09 -2.18
CA ALA A 62 -3.65 -5.91 -1.77
C ALA A 62 -3.23 -6.89 -2.87
N GLN A 63 -4.20 -7.57 -3.50
CA GLN A 63 -3.94 -8.46 -4.64
C GLN A 63 -3.31 -7.71 -5.83
N LEU A 64 -3.78 -6.50 -6.13
CA LEU A 64 -3.20 -5.66 -7.18
C LEU A 64 -1.72 -5.31 -6.89
N LEU A 65 -1.40 -4.93 -5.65
CA LEU A 65 -0.03 -4.62 -5.24
C LEU A 65 0.88 -5.87 -5.36
N SER A 66 0.43 -7.02 -4.88
CA SER A 66 1.15 -8.29 -5.04
C SER A 66 1.34 -8.68 -6.51
N ALA A 67 0.35 -8.43 -7.36
CA ALA A 67 0.44 -8.70 -8.80
C ALA A 67 1.50 -7.80 -9.48
N PHE A 68 1.61 -6.53 -9.09
CA PHE A 68 2.68 -5.65 -9.57
C PHE A 68 4.06 -6.20 -9.21
N GLU A 69 4.27 -6.63 -7.96
CA GLU A 69 5.55 -7.19 -7.52
C GLU A 69 5.91 -8.49 -8.25
N LEU A 70 4.94 -9.38 -8.43
CA LEU A 70 5.12 -10.63 -9.16
C LEU A 70 5.50 -10.38 -10.61
N LEU A 71 4.84 -9.42 -11.27
CA LEU A 71 5.11 -9.08 -12.66
C LEU A 71 6.46 -8.38 -12.83
N GLN A 72 6.86 -7.50 -11.89
CA GLN A 72 8.21 -6.92 -11.85
C GLN A 72 9.28 -8.01 -11.74
N LEU A 73 9.07 -8.98 -10.84
CA LEU A 73 9.99 -10.10 -10.66
C LEU A 73 10.06 -10.96 -11.92
N TRP A 74 8.90 -11.29 -12.51
CA TRP A 74 8.84 -12.08 -13.74
C TRP A 74 9.63 -11.41 -14.87
N ILE A 75 9.44 -10.10 -15.11
CA ILE A 75 10.20 -9.36 -16.13
C ILE A 75 11.71 -9.45 -15.84
N GLN A 76 12.13 -9.22 -14.59
CA GLN A 76 13.56 -9.28 -14.23
C GLN A 76 14.18 -10.66 -14.44
N LEU A 77 13.41 -11.74 -14.29
CA LEU A 77 13.88 -13.10 -14.54
C LEU A 77 13.98 -13.43 -16.04
N GLN A 78 13.23 -12.72 -16.88
CA GLN A 78 13.22 -12.90 -18.34
C GLN A 78 14.30 -12.07 -19.06
N VAL A 79 14.96 -11.11 -18.38
CA VAL A 79 16.03 -10.32 -19.00
C VAL A 79 17.24 -11.22 -19.28
N LEU A 80 17.45 -11.54 -20.55
CA LEU A 80 18.60 -12.32 -21.04
C LEU A 80 19.91 -11.52 -20.93
N LYS A 81 21.06 -12.21 -21.01
CA LYS A 81 22.38 -11.57 -21.04
C LYS A 81 22.43 -10.52 -22.16
N VAL A 82 22.89 -9.33 -21.82
CA VAL A 82 23.14 -8.25 -22.79
C VAL A 82 24.29 -8.71 -23.68
N GLU A 83 24.03 -8.85 -24.98
CA GLU A 83 25.06 -9.13 -25.98
C GLU A 83 25.39 -7.87 -26.80
N ASP A 84 26.54 -7.90 -27.49
CA ASP A 84 27.05 -6.79 -28.30
C ASP A 84 26.25 -6.67 -29.61
N GLY A 85 25.03 -6.13 -29.49
CA GLY A 85 24.06 -5.94 -30.58
C GLY A 85 22.71 -6.63 -30.33
N ASN A 86 21.64 -6.14 -30.96
CA ASN A 86 20.27 -6.67 -30.85
C ASN A 86 19.57 -6.47 -29.48
N ASN A 87 19.70 -5.27 -28.89
CA ASN A 87 19.18 -4.94 -27.55
C ASN A 87 17.77 -4.32 -27.54
N PHE A 88 17.08 -4.22 -28.69
CA PHE A 88 15.74 -3.61 -28.75
C PHE A 88 14.75 -4.26 -27.78
N GLY A 89 14.71 -5.60 -27.76
CA GLY A 89 13.84 -6.34 -26.83
C GLY A 89 14.18 -6.09 -25.36
N VAL A 90 15.47 -5.92 -25.04
CA VAL A 90 15.95 -5.61 -23.69
C VAL A 90 15.55 -4.18 -23.29
N GLU A 91 15.62 -3.22 -24.21
CA GLU A 91 15.17 -1.85 -23.96
C GLU A 91 13.67 -1.75 -23.74
N VAL A 92 12.86 -2.46 -24.55
CA VAL A 92 11.41 -2.56 -24.35
C VAL A 92 11.09 -3.15 -22.97
N GLN A 93 11.77 -4.24 -22.59
CA GLN A 93 11.61 -4.85 -21.26
C GLN A 93 11.96 -3.87 -20.12
N LYS A 94 13.05 -3.11 -20.25
CA LYS A 94 13.44 -2.09 -19.26
C LYS A 94 12.39 -0.98 -19.16
N TYR A 95 11.89 -0.50 -20.29
CA TYR A 95 10.86 0.54 -20.33
C TYR A 95 9.57 0.07 -19.65
N THR A 96 9.08 -1.11 -20.01
CA THR A 96 7.90 -1.72 -19.38
C THR A 96 8.11 -1.92 -17.88
N TYR A 97 9.27 -2.41 -17.46
CA TYR A 97 9.61 -2.58 -16.05
C TYR A 97 9.55 -1.25 -15.28
N MET A 98 10.09 -0.17 -15.85
CA MET A 98 10.04 1.16 -15.23
C MET A 98 8.61 1.66 -15.07
N HIS A 99 7.78 1.56 -16.10
CA HIS A 99 6.36 1.90 -16.03
C HIS A 99 5.61 1.12 -14.96
N LEU A 100 5.92 -0.17 -14.84
CA LEU A 100 5.32 -1.04 -13.83
C LEU A 100 5.72 -0.62 -12.42
N LYS A 101 7.00 -0.24 -12.24
CA LYS A 101 7.53 0.24 -10.96
C LYS A 101 6.90 1.57 -10.56
N GLU A 102 6.83 2.53 -11.48
CA GLU A 102 6.18 3.83 -11.23
C GLU A 102 4.69 3.67 -10.89
N SER A 103 4.00 2.75 -11.58
CA SER A 103 2.58 2.46 -11.31
C SER A 103 2.40 1.83 -9.95
N HIS A 104 3.26 0.88 -9.58
CA HIS A 104 3.27 0.25 -8.25
C HIS A 104 3.48 1.29 -7.14
N GLU A 105 4.46 2.20 -7.29
CA GLU A 105 4.72 3.27 -6.32
C GLU A 105 3.52 4.22 -6.17
N LYS A 106 2.84 4.57 -7.27
CA LYS A 106 1.62 5.39 -7.23
C LYS A 106 0.48 4.70 -6.48
N TRP A 107 0.26 3.41 -6.75
CA TRP A 107 -0.77 2.62 -6.07
C TRP A 107 -0.47 2.45 -4.58
N GLN A 108 0.78 2.13 -4.22
CA GLN A 108 1.20 2.03 -2.82
C GLN A 108 0.99 3.35 -2.08
N LYS A 109 1.39 4.48 -2.67
CA LYS A 109 1.19 5.81 -2.07
C LYS A 109 -0.30 6.13 -1.87
N THR A 110 -1.13 5.78 -2.85
CA THR A 110 -2.59 5.98 -2.76
C THR A 110 -3.17 5.13 -1.63
N TRP A 111 -2.74 3.88 -1.52
CA TRP A 111 -3.13 2.99 -0.44
C TRP A 111 -2.72 3.51 0.94
N ASP A 112 -1.47 3.95 1.11
CA ASP A 112 -0.99 4.55 2.36
C ASP A 112 -1.78 5.80 2.76
N SER A 113 -2.13 6.65 1.78
CA SER A 113 -2.89 7.89 2.04
C SER A 113 -4.29 7.63 2.60
N LEU A 114 -4.87 6.47 2.32
CA LEU A 114 -6.17 6.07 2.85
C LEU A 114 -6.10 5.77 4.37
N ALA A 115 -5.05 5.09 4.82
CA ALA A 115 -4.82 4.88 6.25
C ALA A 115 -4.58 6.21 6.98
N GLU A 116 -3.79 7.11 6.36
CA GLU A 116 -3.54 8.44 6.91
C GLU A 116 -4.85 9.25 7.06
N TYR A 117 -5.73 9.20 6.07
CA TYR A 117 -7.07 9.79 6.15
C TYR A 117 -7.88 9.23 7.34
N CYS A 118 -7.91 7.90 7.50
CA CYS A 118 -8.67 7.28 8.59
C CYS A 118 -8.11 7.66 9.98
N SER A 119 -6.79 7.71 10.12
CA SER A 119 -6.11 8.14 11.35
C SER A 119 -6.36 9.61 11.69
N ALA A 120 -6.22 10.51 10.70
CA ALA A 120 -6.49 11.94 10.88
C ALA A 120 -7.95 12.17 11.28
N ARG A 121 -8.88 11.42 10.68
CA ARG A 121 -10.30 11.46 11.03
C ARG A 121 -10.56 10.99 12.47
N ALA A 122 -9.97 9.88 12.90
CA ALA A 122 -10.12 9.39 14.27
C ALA A 122 -9.66 10.44 15.30
N THR A 123 -8.50 11.05 15.05
CA THR A 123 -7.94 12.12 15.88
C THR A 123 -8.86 13.35 15.94
N ALA A 124 -9.46 13.73 14.80
CA ALA A 124 -10.39 14.85 14.75
C ALA A 124 -11.68 14.54 15.54
N MET A 125 -12.23 13.32 15.41
CA MET A 125 -13.41 12.88 16.15
C MET A 125 -13.17 12.87 17.66
N GLU A 126 -12.01 12.38 18.12
CA GLU A 126 -11.65 12.39 19.54
C GLU A 126 -11.64 13.82 20.10
N LYS A 127 -11.00 14.77 19.40
CA LYS A 127 -10.97 16.19 19.79
C LYS A 127 -12.37 16.81 19.86
N LEU A 128 -13.27 16.45 18.93
CA LEU A 128 -14.64 16.94 18.93
C LEU A 128 -15.43 16.34 20.11
N ASN A 129 -15.26 15.06 20.39
CA ASN A 129 -15.93 14.38 21.49
C ASN A 129 -15.50 14.94 22.85
N MET A 130 -14.19 15.21 23.03
CA MET A 130 -13.67 15.87 24.23
C MET A 130 -14.31 17.25 24.45
N LYS A 131 -14.44 18.07 23.39
CA LYS A 131 -15.09 19.39 23.45
C LYS A 131 -16.60 19.34 23.69
N ALA A 132 -17.27 18.26 23.29
CA ALA A 132 -18.69 18.07 23.57
C ALA A 132 -18.92 17.73 25.05
N SER A 133 -18.08 16.88 25.64
CA SER A 133 -18.18 16.51 27.06
C SER A 133 -17.96 17.71 28.01
N SER A 134 -17.08 18.65 27.65
CA SER A 134 -16.80 19.83 28.47
C SER A 134 -17.92 20.88 28.42
N LYS A 135 -18.77 20.87 27.40
CA LYS A 135 -19.94 21.77 27.28
C LYS A 135 -21.22 21.20 27.89
N SER A 136 -21.29 19.90 28.12
CA SER A 136 -22.46 19.25 28.73
C SER A 136 -22.50 19.34 30.26
N SER A 137 -21.44 19.85 30.89
CA SER A 137 -21.29 19.94 32.35
C SER A 137 -21.44 21.37 32.90
N ALA A 138 -21.95 22.30 32.09
CA ALA A 138 -22.24 23.69 32.46
C ALA A 138 -23.69 24.04 32.08
#